data_AF-I8A5S4-F1
#
_entry.id   AF-I8A5S4-F1
#
_cell.length_a   1.000
_cell.length_b   1.000
_cell.length_c   1.000
_cell.angle_alpha   90.00
_cell.angle_beta   90.00
_cell.angle_gamma   90.00
#
_symmetry.space_group_name_H-M   'P 1'
#
loop_
_entity.id
_entity.type
_entity.pdbx_description
1 polymer ?
#
loop_
_entity_poly.entity_id
_entity_poly.type
_entity_poly.pdbx_seq_one_letter_code
_entity_poly.pdbx_strand_id
1 'polypeptide(L)'
;MTSNQYNLVTTMYYVSWGVVLCCHAAVTNRQGLYAVRFFLGLFEAGLWPGMLVQLCYWYRPDEIAPRIVLVTLLGNFSTVISGVLAFAFNGVTTGGLSGWKWLVLTEGIFTVILGIIVYFLLPDFPSTASWLSERERTFVEARLPSNAPRAAEANFNLRELLTTLQNKRIWLFLLCWAFFTVGTTGLTFYQPTVIANLGFT
;
A
#
# COMPACT_ATOMS: atom_id res chain seq x y z
N MET A 1 17.00 5.44 13.04
CA MET A 1 16.99 4.99 11.66
C MET A 1 17.36 6.19 10.81
N THR A 2 18.43 6.10 10.04
CA THR A 2 18.86 7.22 9.16
C THR A 2 17.91 7.36 7.98
N SER A 3 17.90 8.52 7.33
CA SER A 3 17.06 8.88 6.17
C SER A 3 17.21 8.01 4.92
N ASN A 4 17.99 6.93 4.98
CA ASN A 4 18.16 5.95 3.90
C ASN A 4 17.53 4.58 4.27
N GLN A 5 17.14 4.41 5.54
CA GLN A 5 16.56 3.16 6.04
C GLN A 5 15.05 3.07 5.80
N TYR A 6 14.34 4.20 5.72
CA TYR A 6 12.88 4.22 5.51
C TYR A 6 12.50 3.84 4.07
N ASN A 7 13.23 4.36 3.08
CA ASN A 7 13.07 4.02 1.67
C ASN A 7 13.38 2.56 1.42
N LEU A 8 14.41 2.03 2.09
CA LEU A 8 14.79 0.64 2.03
C LEU A 8 13.69 -0.26 2.60
N VAL A 9 13.11 0.10 3.74
CA VAL A 9 11.99 -0.65 4.34
C VAL A 9 10.75 -0.61 3.43
N THR A 10 10.40 0.56 2.89
CA THR A 10 9.28 0.74 1.97
C THR A 10 9.47 -0.09 0.69
N THR A 11 10.68 -0.07 0.13
CA THR A 11 11.05 -0.88 -1.04
C THR A 11 10.98 -2.38 -0.74
N MET A 12 11.44 -2.79 0.44
CA MET A 12 11.37 -4.19 0.87
C MET A 12 9.93 -4.70 0.87
N TYR A 13 8.96 -3.90 1.34
CA TYR A 13 7.55 -4.28 1.31
C TYR A 13 7.03 -4.50 -0.12
N TYR A 14 7.32 -3.59 -1.05
CA TYR A 14 6.86 -3.73 -2.45
C TYR A 14 7.49 -4.93 -3.15
N VAL A 15 8.80 -5.14 -2.96
CA VAL A 15 9.52 -6.26 -3.56
C VAL A 15 9.08 -7.59 -2.96
N SER A 16 8.95 -7.68 -1.63
CA SER A 16 8.50 -8.90 -0.97
C SER A 16 7.05 -9.24 -1.35
N TRP A 17 6.17 -8.24 -1.45
CA TRP A 17 4.81 -8.43 -1.94
C TRP A 17 4.78 -8.97 -3.37
N GLY A 18 5.56 -8.38 -4.28
CA GLY A 18 5.64 -8.83 -5.68
C GLY A 18 6.22 -10.25 -5.82
N VAL A 19 7.25 -10.59 -5.03
CA VAL A 19 7.82 -11.94 -5.00
C VAL A 19 6.79 -12.97 -4.50
N VAL A 20 6.09 -12.67 -3.41
CA VAL A 20 5.03 -13.55 -2.89
C VAL A 20 3.87 -13.69 -3.89
N LEU A 21 3.57 -12.63 -4.65
CA LEU A 21 2.59 -12.69 -5.73
C LEU A 21 3.04 -13.65 -6.83
N CYS A 22 4.30 -13.58 -7.29
CA CYS A 22 4.86 -14.56 -8.22
C CYS A 22 4.80 -15.99 -7.68
N CYS A 23 5.05 -16.19 -6.38
CA CYS A 23 4.93 -17.51 -5.75
C CYS A 23 3.50 -18.08 -5.82
N HIS A 24 2.44 -17.27 -5.86
CA HIS A 24 1.07 -17.78 -6.01
C HIS A 24 0.87 -18.57 -7.31
N ALA A 25 1.55 -18.18 -8.40
CA ALA A 25 1.46 -18.90 -9.67
C ALA A 25 2.07 -20.31 -9.57
N ALA A 26 3.14 -20.47 -8.78
CA ALA A 26 3.85 -21.73 -8.57
C ALA A 26 3.14 -22.71 -7.62
N VAL A 27 2.18 -22.24 -6.82
CA VAL A 27 1.45 -23.09 -5.88
C VAL A 27 0.53 -24.07 -6.62
N THR A 28 0.60 -25.33 -6.20
CA THR A 28 -0.27 -26.42 -6.65
C THR A 28 -1.03 -27.09 -5.51
N ASN A 29 -0.64 -26.84 -4.25
CA ASN A 29 -1.20 -27.49 -3.07
C ASN A 29 -1.97 -26.50 -2.18
N ARG A 30 -3.02 -26.97 -1.49
CA ARG A 30 -3.91 -26.15 -0.66
C ARG A 30 -3.19 -25.51 0.53
N GLN A 31 -2.28 -26.26 1.17
CA GLN A 31 -1.46 -25.73 2.27
C GLN A 31 -0.50 -24.63 1.79
N GLY A 32 0.07 -24.81 0.59
CA GLY A 32 0.92 -23.78 -0.04
C GLY A 32 0.14 -22.50 -0.29
N LEU A 33 -1.12 -22.59 -0.73
CA LEU A 33 -1.96 -21.42 -0.97
C LEU A 33 -2.21 -20.62 0.32
N TYR A 34 -2.44 -21.31 1.45
CA TYR A 34 -2.60 -20.65 2.74
C TYR A 34 -1.32 -19.97 3.22
N ALA A 35 -0.17 -20.63 3.06
CA ALA A 35 1.12 -20.06 3.44
C ALA A 35 1.42 -18.78 2.64
N VAL A 36 1.29 -18.82 1.31
CA VAL A 36 1.57 -17.66 0.46
C VAL A 36 0.57 -16.51 0.73
N ARG A 37 -0.70 -16.81 1.03
CA ARG A 37 -1.66 -15.79 1.49
C ARG A 37 -1.29 -15.13 2.81
N PHE A 38 -0.80 -15.91 3.77
CA PHE A 38 -0.33 -15.37 5.05
C PHE A 38 0.82 -14.38 4.85
N PHE A 39 1.83 -14.76 4.05
CA PHE A 39 2.95 -13.87 3.75
C PHE A 39 2.52 -12.64 2.96
N LEU A 40 1.57 -12.76 2.04
CA LEU A 40 1.04 -11.62 1.30
C LEU A 40 0.44 -10.58 2.25
N GLY A 41 -0.43 -11.03 3.17
CA GLY A 41 -1.03 -10.16 4.18
C GLY A 41 -0.01 -9.55 5.14
N LEU A 42 1.02 -10.30 5.52
CA LEU A 42 2.12 -9.81 6.37
C LEU A 42 2.84 -8.62 5.72
N PHE A 43 3.11 -8.69 4.42
CA PHE A 43 3.78 -7.60 3.70
C PHE A 43 2.84 -6.44 3.37
N GLU A 44 1.55 -6.71 3.16
CA GLU A 44 0.55 -5.70 2.83
C GLU A 44 0.15 -4.83 4.05
N ALA A 45 0.19 -5.39 5.26
CA ALA A 45 -0.26 -4.71 6.48
C ALA A 45 0.42 -3.35 6.75
N GLY A 46 1.69 -3.19 6.33
CA GLY A 46 2.46 -1.96 6.52
C GLY A 46 2.31 -0.91 5.41
N LEU A 47 1.73 -1.28 4.26
CA LEU A 47 1.79 -0.47 3.04
C LEU A 47 0.97 0.82 3.17
N TRP A 48 -0.28 0.71 3.62
CA TRP A 48 -1.16 1.86 3.81
C TRP A 48 -0.67 2.85 4.89
N PRO A 49 -0.36 2.41 6.13
CA PRO A 49 0.16 3.33 7.14
C PRO A 49 1.53 3.90 6.74
N GLY A 50 2.39 3.14 6.06
CA GLY A 50 3.66 3.63 5.55
C GLY A 50 3.48 4.77 4.54
N MET A 51 2.52 4.62 3.62
CA MET A 51 2.19 5.66 2.64
C MET A 51 1.64 6.93 3.30
N LEU A 52 0.78 6.80 4.32
CA LEU A 52 0.25 7.95 5.06
C LEU A 52 1.34 8.70 5.81
N VAL A 53 2.26 7.98 6.46
CA VAL A 53 3.40 8.59 7.16
C VAL A 53 4.31 9.32 6.18
N GLN A 54 4.56 8.75 5.00
CA GLN A 54 5.32 9.42 3.95
C GLN A 54 4.66 10.74 3.51
N LEU A 55 3.33 10.77 3.36
CA LEU A 55 2.62 12.02 3.04
C LEU A 55 2.75 13.07 4.16
N CYS A 56 2.76 12.65 5.43
CA CYS A 56 2.95 13.54 6.57
C CYS A 56 4.34 14.21 6.60
N TYR A 57 5.36 13.61 5.99
CA TYR A 57 6.70 14.21 5.90
C TYR A 57 6.80 15.33 4.87
N TRP A 58 5.92 15.33 3.87
CA TRP A 58 5.98 16.25 2.72
C TRP A 58 4.90 17.32 2.71
N TYR A 59 3.75 17.07 3.36
CA TYR A 59 2.58 17.94 3.28
C TYR A 59 2.13 18.43 4.65
N ARG A 60 1.50 19.62 4.66
CA ARG A 60 0.87 20.17 5.86
C ARG A 60 -0.45 19.45 6.19
N PRO A 61 -0.92 19.48 7.45
CA PRO A 61 -2.20 18.88 7.84
C PRO A 61 -3.42 19.41 7.05
N ASP A 62 -3.39 20.68 6.65
CA ASP A 62 -4.40 21.32 5.81
C ASP A 62 -4.37 20.85 4.34
N GLU A 63 -3.26 20.29 3.88
CA GLU A 63 -3.08 19.85 2.49
C GLU A 63 -3.14 18.33 2.33
N ILE A 64 -3.03 17.57 3.43
CA ILE A 64 -2.91 16.11 3.36
C ILE A 64 -4.21 15.45 2.90
N ALA A 65 -5.37 16.00 3.27
CA ALA A 65 -6.68 15.44 2.94
C ALA A 65 -6.89 15.26 1.42
N PRO A 66 -6.72 16.30 0.56
CA PRO A 66 -6.87 16.11 -0.88
C PRO A 66 -5.81 15.16 -1.48
N ARG A 67 -4.62 15.05 -0.87
CA ARG A 67 -3.58 14.10 -1.33
C ARG A 67 -3.96 12.66 -1.05
N ILE A 68 -4.53 12.37 0.13
CA ILE A 68 -5.04 11.04 0.48
C ILE A 68 -6.20 10.65 -0.44
N VAL A 69 -7.10 11.59 -0.74
CA VAL A 69 -8.20 11.35 -1.69
C VAL A 69 -7.65 11.01 -3.08
N LEU A 70 -6.65 11.76 -3.57
CA LEU A 70 -6.02 11.47 -4.87
C LEU A 70 -5.40 10.07 -4.91
N VAL A 71 -4.64 9.68 -3.89
CA VAL A 71 -4.08 8.33 -3.76
C VAL A 71 -5.17 7.26 -3.76
N THR A 72 -6.27 7.50 -3.03
CA THR A 72 -7.40 6.56 -2.95
C THR A 72 -8.11 6.43 -4.30
N LEU A 73 -8.26 7.53 -5.04
CA LEU A 73 -8.83 7.52 -6.40
C LEU A 73 -7.95 6.71 -7.36
N LEU A 74 -6.63 6.89 -7.31
CA LEU A 74 -5.69 6.09 -8.10
C LEU A 74 -5.77 4.59 -7.75
N GLY A 75 -5.92 4.27 -6.46
CA GLY A 75 -6.14 2.89 -6.00
C GLY A 75 -7.42 2.27 -6.58
N ASN A 76 -8.53 3.01 -6.58
CA ASN A 76 -9.77 2.56 -7.20
C ASN A 76 -9.64 2.43 -8.73
N PHE A 77 -8.92 3.35 -9.38
CA PHE A 77 -8.66 3.28 -10.82
C PHE A 77 -7.85 2.03 -11.21
N SER A 78 -6.91 1.61 -10.35
CA SER A 78 -6.16 0.37 -10.53
C SER A 78 -7.07 -0.85 -10.65
N THR A 79 -8.20 -0.89 -9.92
CA THR A 79 -9.15 -2.02 -10.01
C THR A 79 -9.78 -2.16 -11.40
N VAL A 80 -10.00 -1.04 -12.10
CA VAL A 80 -10.50 -1.04 -13.48
C VAL A 80 -9.46 -1.62 -14.43
N ILE A 81 -8.19 -1.21 -14.28
CA ILE A 81 -7.08 -1.72 -15.08
C ILE A 81 -6.90 -3.23 -14.85
N SER A 82 -6.95 -3.67 -13.59
CA SER A 82 -6.85 -5.10 -13.25
C SER A 82 -8.01 -5.92 -13.85
N GLY A 83 -9.23 -5.37 -13.89
CA GLY A 83 -10.36 -6.01 -14.57
C GLY A 83 -10.16 -6.17 -16.08
N VAL A 84 -9.60 -5.16 -16.75
CA VAL A 84 -9.25 -5.24 -18.19
C VAL A 84 -8.13 -6.25 -18.43
N LEU A 85 -7.10 -6.28 -17.56
CA LEU A 85 -6.04 -7.28 -17.61
C LEU A 85 -6.59 -8.71 -17.40
N ALA A 86 -7.51 -8.89 -16.45
CA ALA A 86 -8.18 -10.17 -16.23
C ALA A 86 -8.96 -10.66 -17.45
N PHE A 87 -9.61 -9.75 -18.17
CA PHE A 87 -10.23 -10.06 -19.45
C PHE A 87 -9.19 -10.41 -20.53
N ALA A 88 -8.08 -9.66 -20.63
CA ALA A 88 -7.04 -9.91 -21.62
C ALA A 88 -6.33 -11.27 -21.44
N PHE A 89 -6.14 -11.72 -20.20
CA PHE A 89 -5.57 -13.03 -19.88
C PHE A 89 -6.61 -14.17 -19.85
N ASN A 90 -7.89 -13.86 -20.09
CA ASN A 90 -8.94 -14.86 -20.15
C ASN A 90 -8.70 -15.80 -21.35
N GLY A 91 -8.67 -17.11 -21.12
CA GLY A 91 -8.46 -18.12 -22.16
C GLY A 91 -7.00 -18.36 -22.58
N VAL A 92 -6.03 -17.64 -22.02
CA VAL A 92 -4.60 -17.89 -22.28
C VAL A 92 -4.17 -19.20 -21.60
N THR A 93 -3.76 -20.19 -22.40
CA THR A 93 -3.25 -21.50 -21.94
C THR A 93 -1.83 -21.78 -22.45
N THR A 94 -1.02 -20.73 -22.57
CA THR A 94 0.36 -20.85 -23.02
C THR A 94 1.22 -21.48 -21.91
N GLY A 95 2.05 -22.48 -22.25
CA GLY A 95 3.00 -23.09 -21.31
C GLY A 95 2.41 -23.97 -20.21
N GLY A 96 1.14 -24.41 -20.33
CA GLY A 96 0.51 -25.29 -19.35
C GLY A 96 0.04 -24.61 -18.05
N LEU A 97 0.16 -23.28 -17.95
CA LEU A 97 -0.42 -22.48 -16.87
C LEU A 97 -1.79 -21.93 -17.28
N SER A 98 -2.71 -21.86 -16.32
CA SER A 98 -4.01 -21.21 -16.49
C SER A 98 -3.85 -19.68 -16.57
N GLY A 99 -4.71 -19.00 -17.32
CA GLY A 99 -4.65 -17.55 -17.54
C GLY A 99 -4.55 -16.70 -16.26
N TRP A 100 -5.22 -17.10 -15.17
CA TRP A 100 -5.12 -16.39 -13.89
C TRP A 100 -3.71 -16.45 -13.28
N LYS A 101 -2.97 -17.56 -13.49
CA LYS A 101 -1.59 -17.71 -13.01
C LYS A 101 -0.64 -16.80 -13.79
N TRP A 102 -0.87 -16.65 -15.09
CA TRP A 102 -0.13 -15.71 -15.93
C TRP A 102 -0.38 -14.26 -15.50
N LEU A 103 -1.63 -13.90 -15.25
CA LEU A 103 -1.98 -12.57 -14.75
C LEU A 103 -1.21 -12.23 -13.48
N VAL A 104 -1.34 -13.08 -12.45
CA VAL A 104 -0.71 -12.88 -11.14
C VAL A 104 0.82 -12.83 -11.25
N LEU A 105 1.41 -13.65 -12.14
CA LEU A 105 2.85 -13.65 -12.40
C LEU A 105 3.31 -12.33 -13.05
N THR A 106 2.60 -11.86 -14.07
CA THR A 106 2.95 -10.61 -14.76
C THR A 106 2.80 -9.38 -13.86
N GLU A 107 1.73 -9.32 -13.06
CA GLU A 107 1.53 -8.26 -12.07
C GLU A 107 2.66 -8.29 -11.02
N GLY A 108 3.01 -9.48 -10.49
CA GLY A 108 4.09 -9.62 -9.51
C GLY A 108 5.44 -9.14 -10.02
N ILE A 109 5.82 -9.51 -11.25
CA ILE A 109 7.06 -9.06 -11.88
C ILE A 109 7.07 -7.54 -12.05
N PHE A 110 5.96 -6.97 -12.54
CA PHE A 110 5.84 -5.53 -12.73
C PHE A 110 5.95 -4.77 -11.39
N THR A 111 5.33 -5.29 -10.33
CA THR A 111 5.45 -4.70 -8.99
C THR A 111 6.86 -4.75 -8.43
N VAL A 112 7.61 -5.84 -8.65
CA VAL A 112 9.02 -5.92 -8.23
C VAL A 112 9.86 -4.86 -8.94
N ILE A 113 9.69 -4.71 -10.25
CA ILE A 113 10.40 -3.71 -11.05
C ILE A 113 10.07 -2.30 -10.56
N LEU A 114 8.78 -1.98 -10.36
CA LEU A 114 8.37 -0.69 -9.83
C LEU A 114 8.90 -0.45 -8.41
N GLY A 115 8.91 -1.47 -7.54
CA GLY A 115 9.49 -1.36 -6.20
C GLY A 115 10.97 -0.95 -6.24
N ILE A 116 11.75 -1.55 -7.14
CA ILE A 116 13.16 -1.19 -7.34
C ILE A 116 13.29 0.24 -7.88
N ILE A 117 12.42 0.67 -8.80
CA ILE A 117 12.43 2.04 -9.31
C ILE A 117 12.10 3.05 -8.20
N VAL A 118 11.11 2.75 -7.36
CA VAL A 118 10.71 3.60 -6.23
C VAL A 118 11.87 3.84 -5.27
N TYR A 119 12.73 2.84 -5.04
CA TYR A 119 13.92 3.00 -4.21
C TYR A 119 14.85 4.14 -4.70
N PHE A 120 15.02 4.28 -6.01
CA PHE A 120 15.89 5.31 -6.58
C PHE A 120 15.20 6.65 -6.75
N LEU A 121 13.88 6.66 -6.98
CA LEU A 121 13.15 7.86 -7.36
C LEU A 121 12.47 8.58 -6.19
N LEU A 122 12.09 7.86 -5.14
CA LEU A 122 11.33 8.43 -4.01
C LEU A 122 12.29 8.80 -2.87
N PRO A 123 12.46 10.09 -2.52
CA PRO A 123 13.21 10.48 -1.34
C PRO A 123 12.36 10.41 -0.06
N ASP A 124 12.96 9.91 1.02
CA ASP A 124 12.32 9.78 2.35
C ASP A 124 11.89 11.13 2.92
N PHE A 125 12.77 12.12 2.91
CA PHE A 125 12.54 13.45 3.47
C PHE A 125 12.78 14.54 2.41
N PRO A 126 12.16 15.73 2.57
CA PRO A 126 12.46 16.88 1.72
C PRO A 126 13.95 17.25 1.71
N SER A 127 14.64 17.03 2.83
CA SER A 127 16.08 17.30 3.00
C SER A 127 16.99 16.45 2.11
N THR A 128 16.61 15.18 1.88
CA THR A 128 17.39 14.20 1.10
C THR A 128 17.00 14.15 -0.37
N ALA A 129 16.06 14.99 -0.80
CA ALA A 129 15.50 14.98 -2.13
C ALA A 129 16.51 15.46 -3.20
N SER A 130 17.12 14.53 -3.92
CA SER A 130 18.14 14.80 -4.96
C SER A 130 17.66 15.75 -6.08
N TRP A 131 16.37 15.70 -6.39
CA TRP A 131 15.70 16.52 -7.41
C TRP A 131 15.34 17.96 -6.99
N LEU A 132 15.38 18.32 -5.69
CA LEU A 132 15.14 19.69 -5.24
C LEU A 132 16.45 20.47 -5.09
N SER A 133 16.43 21.75 -5.50
CA SER A 133 17.50 22.69 -5.20
C SER A 133 17.56 23.03 -3.70
N GLU A 134 18.73 23.46 -3.21
CA GLU A 134 18.92 23.76 -1.79
C GLU A 134 17.95 24.83 -1.26
N ARG A 135 17.60 25.81 -2.11
CA ARG A 135 16.61 26.86 -1.80
C ARG A 135 15.19 26.30 -1.69
N GLU A 136 14.83 25.35 -2.55
CA GLU A 136 13.51 24.70 -2.50
C GLU A 136 13.39 23.79 -1.28
N ARG A 137 14.45 23.06 -0.93
CA ARG A 137 14.47 22.21 0.27
C ARG A 137 14.25 23.03 1.55
N THR A 138 14.99 24.13 1.71
CA THR A 138 14.80 25.03 2.85
C THR A 138 13.41 25.65 2.90
N PHE A 139 12.83 25.99 1.74
CA PHE A 139 11.45 26.48 1.68
C PHE A 139 10.43 25.42 2.13
N VAL A 140 10.56 24.17 1.65
CA VAL A 140 9.66 23.07 2.02
C VAL A 140 9.78 22.72 3.50
N GLU A 141 11.00 22.70 4.04
CA GLU A 141 11.22 22.46 5.47
C GLU A 141 10.68 23.58 6.36
N ALA A 142 10.91 24.84 5.99
CA ALA A 142 10.37 26.00 6.71
C ALA A 142 8.83 26.06 6.65
N ARG A 143 8.25 25.45 5.60
CA ARG A 143 6.81 25.36 5.42
C ARG A 143 6.17 24.34 6.36
N LEU A 144 6.83 23.25 6.73
CA LEU A 144 6.24 22.21 7.57
C LEU A 144 6.00 22.72 9.02
N PRO A 145 4.89 22.33 9.68
CA PRO A 145 4.63 22.74 11.06
C PRO A 145 5.71 22.23 12.02
N SER A 146 5.86 22.87 13.17
CA SER A 146 6.85 22.47 14.21
C SER A 146 6.69 21.03 14.68
N ASN A 147 5.46 20.49 14.57
CA ASN A 147 5.11 19.13 14.99
C ASN A 147 5.21 18.12 13.83
N ALA A 148 5.68 18.54 12.64
CA ALA A 148 5.93 17.62 11.55
C ALA A 148 7.12 16.71 11.92
N PRO A 149 7.05 15.41 11.63
CA PRO A 149 8.16 14.51 11.92
C PRO A 149 9.40 14.93 11.13
N ARG A 150 10.53 15.09 11.81
CA ARG A 150 11.81 15.47 11.19
C ARG A 150 12.78 14.29 11.17
N ALA A 151 13.66 14.28 10.18
CA ALA A 151 14.71 13.26 10.05
C ALA A 151 15.64 13.16 11.27
N ALA A 152 15.69 14.19 12.12
CA ALA A 152 16.51 14.25 13.33
C ALA A 152 15.81 13.74 14.61
N GLU A 153 14.51 13.44 14.59
CA GLU A 153 13.78 13.00 15.78
C GLU A 153 14.02 11.51 16.12
N ALA A 154 13.93 11.19 17.40
CA ALA A 154 14.19 9.84 17.91
C ALA A 154 13.17 8.83 17.36
N ASN A 155 13.69 7.65 17.01
CA ASN A 155 13.07 6.80 15.98
C ASN A 155 11.97 5.85 16.46
N PHE A 156 11.76 5.72 17.78
CA PHE A 156 10.68 4.93 18.36
C PHE A 156 10.70 5.11 19.88
N ASN A 157 9.61 5.62 20.48
CA ASN A 157 9.48 5.73 21.93
C ASN A 157 8.31 4.86 22.41
N LEU A 158 8.64 3.76 23.10
CA LEU A 158 7.64 2.84 23.65
C LEU A 158 6.67 3.54 24.61
N ARG A 159 7.12 4.57 25.33
CA ARG A 159 6.25 5.33 26.24
C ARG A 159 5.22 6.13 25.45
N GLU A 160 5.62 6.81 24.38
CA GLU A 160 4.69 7.54 23.51
C GLU A 160 3.69 6.59 22.83
N LEU A 161 4.13 5.40 22.41
CA LEU A 161 3.24 4.38 21.87
C LEU A 161 2.19 3.95 22.90
N LEU A 162 2.59 3.68 24.15
CA LEU A 162 1.68 3.32 25.23
C LEU A 162 0.71 4.46 25.57
N THR A 163 1.18 5.70 25.61
CA THR A 163 0.32 6.87 25.84
C THR A 163 -0.69 7.07 24.71
N THR A 164 -0.27 6.89 23.46
CA THR A 164 -1.14 6.94 22.29
C THR A 164 -2.20 5.84 22.33
N LEU A 165 -1.83 4.61 22.70
CA LEU A 165 -2.80 3.51 22.86
C LEU A 165 -3.81 3.73 23.99
N GLN A 166 -3.49 4.54 25.01
CA GLN A 166 -4.44 4.89 26.07
C GLN A 166 -5.45 5.96 25.63
N ASN A 167 -5.25 6.60 24.48
CA ASN A 167 -6.13 7.65 24.00
C ASN A 167 -7.45 7.09 23.47
N LYS A 168 -8.55 7.36 24.18
CA LYS A 168 -9.91 6.93 23.82
C LYS A 168 -10.35 7.39 22.42
N ARG A 169 -9.85 8.52 21.93
CA ARG A 169 -10.20 9.04 20.59
C ARG A 169 -9.72 8.10 19.48
N ILE A 170 -8.56 7.46 19.67
CA ILE A 170 -8.01 6.52 18.70
C ILE A 170 -8.85 5.25 18.65
N TRP A 171 -9.28 4.74 19.81
CA TRP A 171 -10.19 3.58 19.87
C TRP A 171 -11.54 3.86 19.24
N LEU A 172 -12.11 5.05 19.46
CA LEU A 172 -13.35 5.46 18.79
C LEU A 172 -13.16 5.55 17.27
N PHE A 173 -12.05 6.14 16.82
CA PHE A 173 -11.73 6.21 15.39
C PHE A 173 -11.55 4.81 14.77
N LEU A 174 -10.82 3.92 15.45
CA LEU A 174 -10.64 2.52 15.03
C LEU A 174 -11.97 1.77 14.95
N LEU A 175 -12.86 1.99 15.93
CA LEU A 175 -14.19 1.39 15.93
C LEU A 175 -15.05 1.88 14.76
N CYS A 176 -15.08 3.20 14.53
CA CYS A 176 -15.78 3.77 13.37
C CYS A 176 -15.21 3.22 12.05
N TRP A 177 -13.89 3.13 11.93
CA TRP A 177 -13.23 2.59 10.75
C TRP A 177 -13.52 1.10 10.55
N ALA A 178 -13.57 0.32 11.63
CA ALA A 178 -13.93 -1.10 11.59
C ALA A 178 -15.36 -1.29 11.09
N PHE A 179 -16.34 -0.54 11.61
CA PHE A 179 -17.72 -0.59 11.12
C PHE A 179 -17.84 -0.20 9.65
N PHE A 180 -17.15 0.87 9.26
CA PHE A 180 -17.09 1.29 7.86
C PHE A 180 -16.54 0.16 6.96
N THR A 181 -15.40 -0.42 7.33
CA THR A 181 -14.76 -1.50 6.55
C THR A 181 -15.64 -2.73 6.44
N VAL A 182 -16.28 -3.16 7.53
CA VAL A 182 -17.20 -4.31 7.53
C VAL A 182 -18.39 -4.05 6.60
N GLY A 183 -18.97 -2.84 6.65
CA GLY A 183 -20.08 -2.46 5.77
C GLY A 183 -19.69 -2.48 4.28
N THR A 184 -18.55 -1.89 3.93
CA THR A 184 -18.13 -1.78 2.52
C THR A 184 -17.64 -3.10 1.93
N THR A 185 -16.79 -3.83 2.66
CA THR A 185 -16.23 -5.10 2.18
C THR A 185 -17.31 -6.19 2.13
N GLY A 186 -18.20 -6.25 3.12
CA GLY A 186 -19.32 -7.19 3.13
C GLY A 186 -20.20 -7.05 1.89
N LEU A 187 -20.59 -5.82 1.54
CA LEU A 187 -21.37 -5.57 0.31
C LEU A 187 -20.63 -6.06 -0.94
N THR A 188 -19.33 -5.76 -1.06
CA THR A 188 -18.51 -6.14 -2.23
C THR A 188 -18.44 -7.66 -2.41
N PHE A 189 -18.35 -8.44 -1.33
CA PHE A 189 -18.32 -9.91 -1.39
C PHE A 189 -19.65 -10.53 -1.82
N TYR A 190 -20.77 -10.00 -1.32
CA TYR A 190 -22.09 -10.56 -1.61
C TYR A 190 -22.72 -10.01 -2.89
N GLN A 191 -22.20 -8.91 -3.43
CA GLN A 191 -22.70 -8.30 -4.67
C GLN A 191 -22.89 -9.29 -5.83
N PRO A 192 -21.91 -10.14 -6.21
CA PRO A 192 -22.12 -11.11 -7.29
C PRO A 192 -23.20 -12.15 -6.95
N THR A 193 -23.29 -12.57 -5.69
CA THR A 193 -24.32 -13.52 -5.23
C THR A 193 -25.71 -12.92 -5.29
N VAL A 194 -25.87 -11.64 -4.92
CA VAL A 194 -27.16 -10.94 -5.00
C VAL A 194 -27.61 -10.82 -6.45
N ILE A 195 -26.71 -10.44 -7.37
CA ILE A 195 -27.02 -10.33 -8.80
C ILE A 195 -27.45 -11.70 -9.36
N ALA A 196 -26.72 -12.77 -9.03
CA ALA A 196 -27.07 -14.13 -9.47
C ALA A 196 -28.44 -14.58 -8.95
N ASN A 197 -28.81 -14.24 -7.71
CA ASN A 197 -30.12 -14.56 -7.15
C ASN A 197 -31.27 -13.74 -7.78
N LEU A 198 -30.97 -12.58 -8.37
CA LEU A 198 -31.97 -11.76 -9.08
C LEU A 198 -32.30 -12.28 -10.48
N GLY A 199 -31.64 -13.35 -10.95
CA GLY A 199 -31.94 -14.00 -12.23
C GLY A 199 -31.30 -13.33 -13.45
N PHE A 200 -30.40 -12.37 -13.26
CA PHE A 200 -29.57 -11.82 -14.34
C PHE A 200 -28.32 -12.69 -14.50
N THR A 201 -28.32 -13.57 -15.51
CA THR A 201 -27.10 -14.23 -16.05
C THR A 201 -26.32 -13.29 -16.93
#